data_AF-A0A5B0PAB9-F1
#
_entry.id   AF-A0A5B0PAB9-F1
#
_cell.length_a   1.000
_cell.length_b   1.000
_cell.length_c   1.000
_cell.angle_alpha   90.00
_cell.angle_beta   90.00
_cell.angle_gamma   90.00
#
_symmetry.space_group_name_H-M   'P 1'
#
loop_
_entity.id
_entity.type
_entity.pdbx_description
1 polymer ?
#
loop_
_entity_poly.entity_id
_entity_poly.type
_entity_poly.pdbx_seq_one_letter_code
_entity_poly.pdbx_strand_id
1 'polypeptide(L)'
;MLLIFWIMWLFLSPLALANWDEATGHIRDYKPSNTWLSRNRPKLCSGNIQVSECARNTRLHFPDVQLFATFTVQHADDNYHGCPYGICCAYTVVPSPRDFVADFTNGHAFFWHNLGGMAGLGTNPIRDPQTGQPGYETSDGVFHVGPPNYKLRQNGHDSHYPGFRLPPAWPSLKYPDWMIKQPAHPKCGTPKGPNLDPGQQKGGQYKPAPATAYSPPRSPRLPV
;
A
#
# COMPACT_ATOMS: atom_id res chain seq x y z
N MET A 1 47.30 0.74 -10.08
CA MET A 1 46.13 1.27 -9.33
C MET A 1 45.21 1.99 -10.31
N LEU A 2 44.27 1.27 -10.92
CA LEU A 2 43.20 1.89 -11.72
C LEU A 2 41.98 2.06 -10.81
N LEU A 3 41.60 3.32 -10.58
CA LEU A 3 40.34 3.69 -9.95
C LEU A 3 39.20 3.37 -10.91
N ILE A 4 38.39 2.36 -10.57
CA ILE A 4 37.13 2.06 -11.24
C ILE A 4 36.11 3.08 -10.71
N PHE A 5 35.83 4.10 -11.51
CA PHE A 5 34.69 4.98 -11.31
C PHE A 5 33.40 4.17 -11.49
N TRP A 6 32.68 3.95 -10.39
CA TRP A 6 31.32 3.44 -10.42
C TRP A 6 30.42 4.50 -11.05
N ILE A 7 30.00 4.25 -12.29
CA ILE A 7 28.94 5.02 -12.94
C ILE A 7 27.64 4.69 -12.20
N MET A 8 27.17 5.62 -11.38
CA MET A 8 25.80 5.66 -10.89
C MET A 8 24.87 5.68 -12.12
N TRP A 9 24.32 4.52 -12.45
CA TRP A 9 23.14 4.44 -13.31
C TRP A 9 21.98 5.10 -12.56
N LEU A 10 21.75 6.39 -12.84
CA LEU A 10 20.45 7.02 -12.65
C LEU A 10 19.49 6.29 -13.59
N PHE A 11 18.81 5.27 -13.07
CA PHE A 11 17.60 4.77 -13.70
C PHE A 11 16.64 5.95 -13.78
N LEU A 12 16.48 6.51 -14.97
CA LEU A 12 15.30 7.27 -15.34
C LEU A 12 14.12 6.29 -15.30
N SER A 13 13.65 6.00 -14.09
CA SER A 13 12.32 5.46 -13.88
C SER A 13 11.34 6.38 -14.61
N PRO A 14 10.36 5.85 -15.35
CA PRO A 14 9.29 6.69 -15.85
C PRO A 14 8.76 7.47 -14.65
N LEU A 15 8.78 8.80 -14.75
CA LEU A 15 8.24 9.70 -13.73
C LEU A 15 6.80 9.24 -13.48
N ALA A 16 6.63 8.44 -12.43
CA ALA A 16 5.33 8.17 -11.89
C ALA A 16 4.90 9.53 -11.35
N LEU A 17 3.96 10.19 -12.05
CA LEU A 17 3.24 11.33 -11.50
C LEU A 17 2.40 10.79 -10.35
N ALA A 18 3.04 10.63 -9.19
CA ALA A 18 2.49 9.96 -8.02
C ALA A 18 1.72 11.00 -7.22
N ASN A 19 0.47 11.30 -7.57
CA ASN A 19 -0.27 12.30 -6.82
C ASN A 19 -0.47 11.81 -5.38
N TRP A 20 -0.16 12.69 -4.41
CA TRP A 20 -0.38 12.42 -3.00
C TRP A 20 -1.88 12.51 -2.70
N ASP A 21 -2.57 11.45 -3.10
CA ASP A 21 -3.98 11.16 -2.87
C ASP A 21 -4.06 9.79 -2.19
N GLU A 22 -4.35 9.82 -0.90
CA GLU A 22 -4.27 8.66 -0.03
C GLU A 22 -5.47 7.74 -0.20
N ALA A 23 -5.24 6.43 -0.08
CA ALA A 23 -6.31 5.47 0.03
C ALA A 23 -7.26 5.83 1.20
N THR A 24 -8.53 5.84 0.86
CA THR A 24 -9.64 6.08 1.81
C THR A 24 -10.05 4.83 2.56
N GLY A 25 -9.71 3.65 2.04
CA GLY A 25 -9.98 2.38 2.70
C GLY A 25 -8.97 1.30 2.35
N HIS A 26 -8.95 0.25 3.16
CA HIS A 26 -8.00 -0.85 3.03
C HIS A 26 -8.61 -2.20 3.43
N ILE A 27 -8.00 -3.26 2.91
CA ILE A 27 -8.17 -4.64 3.37
C ILE A 27 -6.77 -5.25 3.46
N ARG A 28 -6.42 -5.82 4.61
CA ARG A 28 -5.14 -6.50 4.82
C ARG A 28 -5.33 -8.00 4.94
N ASP A 29 -4.31 -8.76 4.56
CA ASP A 29 -4.27 -10.21 4.68
C ASP A 29 -5.33 -10.92 3.82
N TYR A 30 -5.83 -10.20 2.81
CA TYR A 30 -6.68 -10.72 1.75
C TYR A 30 -6.30 -10.04 0.44
N LYS A 31 -6.50 -10.75 -0.66
CA LYS A 31 -6.38 -10.24 -2.02
C LYS A 31 -7.56 -10.64 -2.88
N PRO A 32 -7.81 -9.98 -4.01
CA PRO A 32 -8.72 -10.50 -5.01
C PRO A 32 -8.34 -11.93 -5.45
N SER A 33 -9.36 -12.74 -5.69
CA SER A 33 -9.20 -14.11 -6.16
C SER A 33 -8.50 -14.15 -7.51
N ASN A 34 -7.86 -15.28 -7.84
CA ASN A 34 -7.22 -15.46 -9.14
C ASN A 34 -8.22 -15.32 -10.30
N THR A 35 -9.50 -15.67 -10.07
CA THR A 35 -10.59 -15.46 -11.02
C THR A 35 -10.86 -13.98 -11.27
N TRP A 36 -10.81 -13.14 -10.24
CA TRP A 36 -10.97 -11.70 -10.41
C TRP A 36 -9.74 -11.10 -11.10
N LEU A 37 -8.53 -11.48 -10.68
CA LEU A 37 -7.26 -10.99 -11.24
C LEU A 37 -7.08 -11.37 -12.71
N SER A 38 -7.56 -12.55 -13.14
CA SER A 38 -7.47 -12.95 -14.55
C SER A 38 -8.44 -12.18 -15.46
N ARG A 39 -9.56 -11.69 -14.91
CA ARG A 39 -10.57 -10.90 -15.64
C ARG A 39 -10.26 -9.41 -15.64
N ASN A 40 -9.57 -8.92 -14.62
CA ASN A 40 -9.28 -7.51 -14.43
C ASN A 40 -7.77 -7.32 -14.45
N ARG A 41 -7.23 -6.86 -15.58
CA ARG A 41 -5.79 -6.58 -15.68
C ARG A 41 -5.48 -5.22 -15.04
N PRO A 42 -4.40 -5.11 -14.24
CA PRO A 42 -3.97 -3.82 -13.74
C PRO A 42 -3.53 -2.92 -14.89
N LYS A 43 -3.73 -1.61 -14.73
CA LYS A 43 -3.27 -0.60 -15.69
C LYS A 43 -1.76 -0.36 -15.55
N LEU A 44 -1.27 -0.41 -14.32
CA LEU A 44 0.15 -0.25 -14.01
C LEU A 44 0.50 -1.09 -12.79
N CYS A 45 1.68 -1.68 -12.79
CA CYS A 45 2.30 -2.28 -11.61
C CYS A 45 3.68 -1.66 -11.40
N SER A 46 4.04 -1.44 -10.14
CA SER A 46 5.35 -0.95 -9.73
C SER A 46 5.90 -1.86 -8.64
N GLY A 47 7.14 -2.30 -8.77
CA GLY A 47 7.83 -3.14 -7.80
C GLY A 47 8.81 -2.35 -6.93
N ASN A 48 9.38 -2.99 -5.91
CA ASN A 48 10.37 -2.42 -4.98
C ASN A 48 9.86 -1.18 -4.22
N ILE A 49 8.57 -1.15 -3.92
CA ILE A 49 7.91 -0.04 -3.23
C ILE A 49 7.36 -0.49 -1.89
N GLN A 50 7.22 0.44 -0.95
CA GLN A 50 6.64 0.12 0.36
C GLN A 50 5.12 -0.05 0.27
N VAL A 51 4.56 -0.89 1.13
CA VAL A 51 3.10 -1.00 1.27
C VAL A 51 2.46 0.35 1.66
N SER A 52 3.18 1.15 2.44
CA SER A 52 2.80 2.50 2.84
C SER A 52 2.78 3.48 1.66
N GLU A 53 3.70 3.34 0.72
CA GLU A 53 3.74 4.11 -0.53
C GLU A 53 2.56 3.74 -1.43
N CYS A 54 2.30 2.43 -1.62
CA CYS A 54 1.14 1.95 -2.38
C CYS A 54 -0.18 2.47 -1.83
N ALA A 55 -0.30 2.61 -0.51
CA ALA A 55 -1.51 3.12 0.14
C ALA A 55 -1.65 4.65 0.03
N ARG A 56 -0.55 5.40 -0.16
CA ARG A 56 -0.55 6.87 -0.08
C ARG A 56 -0.56 7.58 -1.42
N ASN A 57 -0.06 6.92 -2.46
CA ASN A 57 0.15 7.53 -3.76
C ASN A 57 -0.74 6.85 -4.80
N THR A 58 -1.36 7.64 -5.67
CA THR A 58 -1.94 7.10 -6.90
C THR A 58 -0.85 6.85 -7.93
N ARG A 59 -1.06 5.84 -8.77
CA ARG A 59 -0.14 5.47 -9.86
C ARG A 59 -0.71 5.75 -11.23
N LEU A 60 -2.02 5.98 -11.29
CA LEU A 60 -2.74 6.28 -12.52
C LEU A 60 -3.18 7.74 -12.51
N HIS A 61 -3.44 8.25 -13.70
CA HIS A 61 -3.89 9.62 -13.95
C HIS A 61 -5.00 9.59 -15.00
N PHE A 62 -5.75 10.68 -15.11
CA PHE A 62 -6.78 10.82 -16.14
C PHE A 62 -6.24 10.49 -17.54
N PRO A 63 -6.96 9.68 -18.35
CA PRO A 63 -8.34 9.23 -18.18
C PRO A 63 -8.52 7.96 -17.33
N ASP A 64 -7.44 7.30 -16.91
CA ASP A 64 -7.49 6.07 -16.11
C ASP A 64 -7.47 6.41 -14.62
N VAL A 65 -8.63 6.75 -14.04
CA VAL A 65 -8.73 7.08 -12.60
C VAL A 65 -8.48 5.83 -11.74
N GLN A 66 -7.54 5.91 -10.79
CA GLN A 66 -7.26 4.82 -9.85
C GLN A 66 -8.36 4.68 -8.82
N LEU A 67 -9.01 3.52 -8.79
CA LEU A 67 -10.07 3.23 -7.82
C LEU A 67 -9.63 2.23 -6.74
N PHE A 68 -8.66 1.40 -7.10
CA PHE A 68 -8.27 0.23 -6.35
C PHE A 68 -6.81 -0.11 -6.63
N ALA A 69 -6.11 -0.63 -5.61
CA ALA A 69 -4.80 -1.20 -5.78
C ALA A 69 -4.65 -2.51 -4.98
N THR A 70 -3.91 -3.46 -5.54
CA THR A 70 -3.41 -4.63 -4.81
C THR A 70 -1.94 -4.45 -4.48
N PHE A 71 -1.52 -4.91 -3.31
CA PHE A 71 -0.12 -5.01 -2.93
C PHE A 71 0.24 -6.47 -2.66
N THR A 72 1.29 -6.96 -3.31
CA THR A 72 1.86 -8.29 -3.07
C THR A 72 3.24 -8.16 -2.47
N VAL A 73 3.41 -8.70 -1.27
CA VAL A 73 4.65 -8.62 -0.49
C VAL A 73 5.77 -9.44 -1.12
N GLN A 74 6.97 -8.89 -1.13
CA GLN A 74 8.21 -9.58 -1.48
C GLN A 74 9.02 -9.81 -0.20
N HIS A 75 8.90 -11.02 0.37
CA HIS A 75 9.52 -11.35 1.66
C HIS A 75 11.05 -11.36 1.67
N ALA A 76 11.71 -11.26 0.51
CA ALA A 76 13.15 -11.03 0.43
C ALA A 76 13.56 -9.71 1.11
N ASP A 77 12.63 -8.76 1.20
CA ASP A 77 12.87 -7.39 1.66
C ASP A 77 12.30 -7.12 3.07
N ASP A 78 11.86 -8.16 3.79
CA ASP A 78 11.22 -8.03 5.10
C ASP A 78 12.14 -7.41 6.18
N ASN A 79 13.46 -7.41 5.97
CA ASN A 79 14.44 -6.85 6.91
C ASN A 79 14.77 -5.37 6.63
N TYR A 80 14.19 -4.74 5.61
CA TYR A 80 14.43 -3.32 5.31
C TYR A 80 13.54 -2.40 6.15
N HIS A 81 14.03 -1.20 6.43
CA HIS A 81 13.21 -0.17 7.08
C HIS A 81 11.99 0.18 6.22
N GLY A 82 10.82 0.25 6.83
CA GLY A 82 9.56 0.58 6.13
C GLY A 82 8.96 -0.55 5.33
N CYS A 83 9.48 -1.77 5.47
CA CYS A 83 8.82 -2.97 4.98
C CYS A 83 7.35 -3.03 5.45
N PRO A 84 6.48 -3.86 4.82
CA PRO A 84 6.76 -4.69 3.66
C PRO A 84 7.05 -3.90 2.38
N TYR A 85 8.02 -4.40 1.60
CA TYR A 85 8.22 -4.02 0.21
C TYR A 85 7.54 -5.03 -0.72
N GLY A 86 7.24 -4.62 -1.94
CA GLY A 86 6.59 -5.50 -2.89
C GLY A 86 6.14 -4.83 -4.17
N ILE A 87 5.09 -5.42 -4.76
CA ILE A 87 4.51 -4.97 -6.02
C ILE A 87 3.13 -4.37 -5.74
N CYS A 88 2.93 -3.11 -6.11
CA CYS A 88 1.61 -2.48 -6.15
C CYS A 88 1.10 -2.43 -7.57
N CYS A 89 -0.10 -2.94 -7.77
CA CYS A 89 -0.79 -2.92 -9.04
C CYS A 89 -2.07 -2.10 -8.92
N ALA A 90 -2.24 -1.11 -9.80
CA ALA A 90 -3.36 -0.17 -9.79
C ALA A 90 -4.42 -0.55 -10.84
N TYR A 91 -5.68 -0.34 -10.47
CA TYR A 91 -6.85 -0.72 -11.25
C TYR A 91 -7.85 0.43 -11.35
N THR A 92 -8.56 0.46 -12.47
CA THR A 92 -9.70 1.36 -12.74
C THR A 92 -11.04 0.70 -12.45
N VAL A 93 -11.03 -0.46 -11.79
CA VAL A 93 -12.22 -1.27 -11.45
C VAL A 93 -12.09 -1.73 -10.00
N VAL A 94 -13.19 -1.63 -9.25
CA VAL A 94 -13.26 -2.03 -7.85
C VAL A 94 -13.79 -3.46 -7.73
N PRO A 95 -13.08 -4.39 -7.04
CA PRO A 95 -13.62 -5.72 -6.73
C PRO A 95 -14.81 -5.65 -5.78
N SER A 96 -15.70 -6.65 -5.83
CA SER A 96 -16.71 -6.82 -4.77
C SER A 96 -16.08 -7.45 -3.52
N PRO A 97 -16.70 -7.31 -2.33
CA PRO A 97 -16.17 -7.95 -1.12
C PRO A 97 -16.06 -9.48 -1.25
N ARG A 98 -16.93 -10.11 -2.07
CA ARG A 98 -16.95 -11.55 -2.32
C ARG A 98 -15.79 -12.05 -3.19
N ASP A 99 -15.10 -11.13 -3.87
CA ASP A 99 -13.94 -11.48 -4.70
C ASP A 99 -12.68 -11.71 -3.86
N PHE A 100 -12.68 -11.35 -2.57
CA PHE A 100 -11.51 -11.46 -1.70
C PHE A 100 -11.34 -12.85 -1.09
N VAL A 101 -10.09 -13.32 -1.14
CA VAL A 101 -9.62 -14.56 -0.51
C VAL A 101 -8.46 -14.27 0.44
N ALA A 102 -8.37 -15.04 1.51
CA ALA A 102 -7.32 -14.88 2.52
C ALA A 102 -5.93 -15.07 1.91
N ASP A 103 -5.02 -14.18 2.28
CA ASP A 103 -3.62 -14.20 1.86
C ASP A 103 -2.75 -13.53 2.92
N PHE A 104 -2.69 -14.18 4.08
CA PHE A 104 -2.05 -13.64 5.28
C PHE A 104 -0.61 -13.24 5.02
N THR A 105 -0.24 -12.02 5.43
CA THR A 105 1.08 -11.40 5.26
C THR A 105 1.57 -11.21 3.83
N ASN A 106 0.86 -11.70 2.81
CA ASN A 106 1.32 -11.64 1.42
C ASN A 106 0.51 -10.64 0.58
N GLY A 107 -0.77 -10.47 0.91
CA GLY A 107 -1.72 -9.70 0.12
C GLY A 107 -2.39 -8.59 0.91
N HIS A 108 -2.34 -7.37 0.37
CA HIS A 108 -3.09 -6.22 0.88
C HIS A 108 -3.78 -5.50 -0.28
N ALA A 109 -4.79 -4.69 0.05
CA ALA A 109 -5.63 -4.00 -0.90
C ALA A 109 -6.00 -2.62 -0.38
N PHE A 110 -6.08 -1.66 -1.30
CA PHE A 110 -6.34 -0.24 -1.00
C PHE A 110 -7.41 0.30 -1.95
N PHE A 111 -8.25 1.20 -1.43
CA PHE A 111 -9.42 1.73 -2.10
C PHE A 111 -9.43 3.26 -2.04
N TRP A 112 -9.72 3.90 -3.17
CA TRP A 112 -9.87 5.35 -3.27
C TRP A 112 -11.34 5.76 -3.26
N HIS A 113 -11.58 7.05 -3.02
CA HIS A 113 -12.90 7.69 -3.12
C HIS A 113 -14.01 7.06 -2.25
N ASN A 114 -13.64 6.47 -1.11
CA ASN A 114 -14.51 5.76 -0.18
C ASN A 114 -15.26 4.58 -0.84
N LEU A 115 -14.66 3.93 -1.85
CA LEU A 115 -15.33 2.89 -2.63
C LEU A 115 -15.37 1.52 -1.95
N GLY A 116 -14.51 1.26 -0.95
CA GLY A 116 -14.49 -0.04 -0.28
C GLY A 116 -13.49 -0.13 0.87
N GLY A 117 -13.46 -1.31 1.49
CA GLY A 117 -12.57 -1.63 2.60
C GLY A 117 -12.98 -1.06 3.96
N MET A 118 -12.11 -1.27 4.96
CA MET A 118 -12.16 -0.58 6.25
C MET A 118 -11.62 0.84 6.08
N ALA A 119 -12.23 1.82 6.75
CA ALA A 119 -11.82 3.22 6.62
C ALA A 119 -10.36 3.44 7.04
N GLY A 120 -9.67 4.32 6.30
CA GLY A 120 -8.28 4.72 6.53
C GLY A 120 -7.25 3.97 5.70
N LEU A 121 -5.99 4.39 5.81
CA LEU A 121 -4.86 3.89 5.01
C LEU A 121 -4.48 2.43 5.28
N GLY A 122 -4.63 1.96 6.53
CA GLY A 122 -4.18 0.62 6.93
C GLY A 122 -2.65 0.44 7.01
N THR A 123 -1.89 1.55 6.96
CA THR A 123 -0.43 1.56 7.02
C THR A 123 0.11 2.72 7.86
N ASN A 124 1.37 2.59 8.29
CA ASN A 124 2.17 3.70 8.80
C ASN A 124 2.57 4.70 7.68
N PRO A 125 3.25 5.82 8.01
CA PRO A 125 3.94 6.66 7.03
C PRO A 125 4.95 5.88 6.19
N ILE A 126 5.26 6.40 5.00
CA ILE A 126 6.42 5.97 4.20
C ILE A 126 7.65 6.17 5.07
N ARG A 127 8.61 5.24 5.01
CA ARG A 127 9.83 5.32 5.79
C ARG A 127 11.04 5.51 4.91
N ASP A 128 12.00 6.26 5.42
CA ASP A 128 13.33 6.26 4.85
C ASP A 128 13.92 4.84 4.92
N PRO A 129 14.37 4.24 3.80
CA PRO A 129 14.84 2.86 3.75
C PRO A 129 16.15 2.63 4.52
N GLN A 130 16.89 3.69 4.86
CA GLN A 130 18.16 3.59 5.58
C GLN A 130 17.97 3.75 7.09
N THR A 131 17.05 4.62 7.51
CA THR A 131 16.93 5.09 8.89
C THR A 131 15.61 4.71 9.57
N GLY A 132 14.58 4.38 8.78
CA GLY A 132 13.20 4.18 9.25
C GLY A 132 12.46 5.46 9.62
N GLN A 133 13.06 6.64 9.39
CA GLN A 133 12.42 7.92 9.69
C GLN A 133 11.12 8.07 8.88
N PRO A 134 10.01 8.52 9.49
CA PRO A 134 8.78 8.75 8.76
C PRO A 134 8.97 9.90 7.77
N GLY A 135 8.33 9.76 6.62
CA GLY A 135 8.33 10.75 5.57
C GLY A 135 7.12 10.61 4.66
N TYR A 136 7.22 11.30 3.53
CA TYR A 136 6.22 11.33 2.48
C TYR A 136 6.89 11.47 1.12
N GLU A 137 6.13 11.25 0.07
CA GLU A 137 6.59 11.43 -1.31
C GLU A 137 5.80 12.57 -1.94
N THR A 138 6.49 13.43 -2.70
CA THR A 138 5.86 14.46 -3.53
C THR A 138 5.46 13.87 -4.89
N SER A 139 4.68 14.62 -5.68
CA SER A 139 4.12 14.12 -6.94
C SER A 139 5.13 13.84 -8.06
N ASP A 140 6.37 14.27 -7.88
CA ASP A 140 7.53 13.95 -8.70
C ASP A 140 8.27 12.67 -8.26
N GLY A 141 7.76 11.98 -7.24
CA GLY A 141 8.33 10.73 -6.73
C GLY A 141 9.46 10.92 -5.71
N VAL A 142 9.70 12.14 -5.24
CA VAL A 142 10.80 12.44 -4.32
C VAL A 142 10.38 12.22 -2.87
N PHE A 143 11.14 11.40 -2.14
CA PHE A 143 10.93 11.16 -0.73
C PHE A 143 11.51 12.29 0.14
N HIS A 144 10.73 12.71 1.13
CA HIS A 144 11.09 13.72 2.11
C HIS A 144 10.86 13.20 3.53
N VAL A 145 11.89 13.30 4.38
CA VAL A 145 11.75 13.02 5.81
C VAL A 145 10.91 14.10 6.49
N GLY A 146 10.03 13.67 7.39
CA GLY A 146 9.17 14.54 8.19
C GLY A 146 7.71 14.52 7.76
N PRO A 147 6.86 15.29 8.45
CA PRO A 147 5.45 15.36 8.10
C PRO A 147 5.27 16.08 6.75
N PRO A 148 4.34 15.61 5.91
CA PRO A 148 4.03 16.31 4.70
C PRO A 148 3.29 17.63 4.96
N ASN A 149 3.37 18.56 4.01
CA ASN A 149 2.53 19.76 4.03
C ASN A 149 1.12 19.40 3.56
N TYR A 150 0.23 19.08 4.51
CA TYR A 150 -1.16 18.69 4.24
C TYR A 150 -1.98 19.70 3.42
N LYS A 151 -1.54 20.95 3.27
CA LYS A 151 -2.18 21.92 2.37
C LYS A 151 -2.02 21.56 0.90
N LEU A 152 -1.02 20.75 0.56
CA LEU A 152 -0.74 20.28 -0.81
C LEU A 152 -1.40 18.95 -1.14
N ARG A 153 -2.12 18.35 -0.18
CA ARG A 153 -2.76 17.05 -0.34
C ARG A 153 -3.91 17.15 -1.34
N GLN A 154 -3.93 16.26 -2.34
CA GLN A 154 -4.86 16.30 -3.46
C GLN A 154 -6.00 15.29 -3.29
N ASN A 155 -6.70 15.34 -2.15
CA ASN A 155 -7.77 14.38 -1.83
C ASN A 155 -8.85 14.34 -2.89
N GLY A 156 -9.05 13.17 -3.50
CA GLY A 156 -10.11 12.96 -4.49
C GLY A 156 -10.01 13.95 -5.66
N HIS A 157 -8.82 14.41 -6.01
CA HIS A 157 -8.66 15.29 -7.16
C HIS A 157 -9.22 14.64 -8.43
N ASP A 158 -9.06 13.33 -8.55
CA ASP A 158 -9.55 12.54 -9.68
C ASP A 158 -11.09 12.47 -9.77
N SER A 159 -11.82 12.66 -8.66
CA SER A 159 -13.28 12.56 -8.68
C SER A 159 -13.98 13.75 -9.34
N HIS A 160 -13.23 14.79 -9.70
CA HIS A 160 -13.76 16.03 -10.28
C HIS A 160 -13.51 16.16 -11.78
N TYR A 161 -12.96 15.12 -12.43
CA TYR A 161 -12.71 15.18 -13.87
C TYR A 161 -14.02 15.27 -14.69
N PRO A 162 -14.08 16.13 -15.72
CA PRO A 162 -15.29 16.29 -16.54
C PRO A 162 -15.76 14.98 -17.17
N GLY A 163 -17.03 14.64 -16.95
CA GLY A 163 -17.66 13.43 -17.51
C GLY A 163 -17.31 12.12 -16.79
N PHE A 164 -16.38 12.13 -15.84
CA PHE A 164 -16.08 10.97 -15.01
C PHE A 164 -17.16 10.78 -13.93
N ARG A 165 -17.54 9.53 -13.67
CA ARG A 165 -18.46 9.16 -12.59
C ARG A 165 -17.87 7.98 -11.83
N LEU A 166 -17.85 8.11 -10.50
CA LEU A 166 -17.42 7.03 -9.63
C LEU A 166 -18.39 5.85 -9.72
N PRO A 167 -17.90 4.59 -9.66
CA PRO A 167 -18.77 3.44 -9.54
C PRO A 167 -19.45 3.40 -8.17
N PRO A 168 -20.46 2.55 -7.98
CA PRO A 168 -21.06 2.33 -6.66
C PRO A 168 -20.01 1.87 -5.65
N ALA A 169 -20.01 2.49 -4.47
CA ALA A 169 -19.23 2.05 -3.33
C ALA A 169 -19.77 0.72 -2.78
N TRP A 170 -18.94 0.01 -2.02
CA TRP A 170 -19.39 -1.11 -1.20
C TRP A 170 -20.51 -0.67 -0.26
N PRO A 171 -21.46 -1.58 0.08
CA PRO A 171 -22.38 -1.30 1.17
C PRO A 171 -21.62 -1.10 2.49
N SER A 172 -22.29 -0.55 3.51
CA SER A 172 -21.71 -0.51 4.85
C SER A 172 -21.52 -1.93 5.38
N LEU A 173 -20.27 -2.33 5.61
CA LEU A 173 -19.89 -3.66 6.08
C LEU A 173 -19.41 -3.60 7.53
N LYS A 174 -19.71 -4.65 8.29
CA LYS A 174 -19.16 -4.83 9.64
C LYS A 174 -17.99 -5.80 9.56
N TYR A 175 -16.83 -5.36 10.02
CA TYR A 175 -15.64 -6.19 10.07
C TYR A 175 -15.50 -6.83 11.46
N PRO A 176 -14.99 -8.06 11.56
CA PRO A 176 -14.71 -8.66 12.85
C PRO A 176 -13.64 -7.88 13.63
N ASP A 177 -13.77 -7.89 14.96
CA ASP A 177 -12.82 -7.27 15.89
C ASP A 177 -11.35 -7.59 15.61
N TRP A 178 -11.07 -8.83 15.22
CA TRP A 178 -9.70 -9.29 14.97
C TRP A 178 -9.08 -8.63 13.72
N MET A 179 -9.88 -8.16 12.76
CA MET A 179 -9.38 -7.36 11.61
C MET A 179 -9.13 -5.91 12.03
N ILE A 180 -10.04 -5.34 12.83
CA ILE A 180 -10.00 -3.94 13.26
C ILE A 180 -8.86 -3.69 14.25
N LYS A 181 -8.58 -4.65 15.14
CA LYS A 181 -7.58 -4.54 16.23
C LYS A 181 -6.16 -4.92 15.81
N GLN A 182 -5.92 -5.17 14.53
CA GLN A 182 -4.57 -5.45 14.04
C GLN A 182 -3.66 -4.20 14.18
N PRO A 183 -2.33 -4.37 14.30
CA PRO A 183 -1.37 -3.26 14.31
C PRO A 183 -1.56 -2.31 13.12
N ALA A 184 -1.19 -1.04 13.24
CA ALA A 184 -1.40 -0.04 12.19
C ALA A 184 -0.65 -0.36 10.88
N HIS A 185 0.48 -1.05 10.95
CA HIS A 185 1.27 -1.45 9.79
C HIS A 185 1.13 -2.95 9.52
N PRO A 186 1.10 -3.40 8.25
CA PRO A 186 1.25 -4.82 7.94
C PRO A 186 2.56 -5.40 8.50
N LYS A 187 2.55 -6.71 8.77
CA LYS A 187 3.72 -7.43 9.27
C LYS A 187 4.79 -7.55 8.18
N CYS A 188 6.04 -7.22 8.50
CA CYS A 188 7.18 -7.57 7.69
C CYS A 188 7.63 -8.98 8.03
N GLY A 189 7.06 -9.98 7.39
CA GLY A 189 7.41 -11.35 7.73
C GLY A 189 6.38 -12.33 7.26
N THR A 190 6.85 -13.53 6.92
CA THR A 190 6.00 -14.65 6.51
C THR A 190 4.96 -15.02 7.58
N PRO A 191 3.90 -15.79 7.23
CA PRO A 191 2.83 -16.16 8.15
C PRO A 191 3.30 -16.77 9.49
N LYS A 192 4.33 -17.64 9.42
CA LYS A 192 4.88 -18.36 10.57
C LYS A 192 6.15 -17.70 11.16
N GLY A 193 6.68 -16.67 10.50
CA GLY A 193 7.92 -16.01 10.88
C GLY A 193 7.75 -14.95 11.97
N PRO A 194 8.85 -14.38 12.47
CA PRO A 194 8.81 -13.17 13.27
C PRO A 194 8.34 -11.96 12.44
N ASN A 195 8.10 -10.82 13.10
CA ASN A 195 8.08 -9.53 12.41
C ASN A 195 9.52 -9.04 12.34
N LEU A 196 10.02 -8.86 11.13
CA LEU A 196 11.41 -8.56 10.77
C LEU A 196 11.68 -7.07 10.55
N ASP A 197 10.65 -6.23 10.68
CA ASP A 197 10.81 -4.78 10.58
C ASP A 197 11.91 -4.31 11.55
N PRO A 198 13.00 -3.72 11.04
CA PRO A 198 14.08 -3.20 11.89
C PRO A 198 13.65 -1.95 12.68
N GLY A 199 12.49 -1.37 12.39
CA GLY A 199 11.95 -0.20 13.06
C GLY A 199 12.67 1.08 12.64
N GLN A 200 12.92 1.97 13.59
CA GLN A 200 13.82 3.11 13.39
C GLN A 200 15.21 2.81 13.95
N GLN A 201 16.23 3.44 13.36
CA GLN A 201 17.55 3.52 13.99
C GLN A 201 17.47 4.13 15.40
N LYS A 202 18.51 3.89 16.22
CA LYS A 202 18.55 4.32 17.63
C LYS A 202 18.13 5.78 17.80
N GLY A 203 17.16 6.02 18.69
CA GLY A 203 16.60 7.34 18.97
C GLY A 203 15.26 7.63 18.28
N GLY A 204 14.80 6.77 17.36
CA GLY A 204 13.47 6.88 16.77
C GLY A 204 12.32 6.46 17.70
N GLN A 205 11.11 6.96 17.43
CA GLN A 205 9.90 6.69 18.22
C GLN A 205 9.15 5.42 17.76
N TYR A 206 9.35 5.01 16.51
CA TYR A 206 8.68 3.85 15.94
C TYR A 206 9.31 2.55 16.42
N LYS A 207 8.47 1.70 17.02
CA LYS A 207 8.80 0.33 17.40
C LYS A 207 7.81 -0.61 16.72
N PRO A 208 8.27 -1.54 15.88
CA PRO A 208 7.39 -2.50 15.23
C PRO A 208 6.66 -3.38 16.25
N ALA A 209 5.41 -3.73 15.94
CA ALA A 209 4.64 -4.65 16.78
C ALA A 209 5.25 -6.07 16.73
N PRO A 210 5.18 -6.86 17.81
CA PRO A 210 5.66 -8.24 17.79
C PRO A 210 4.79 -9.10 16.86
N ALA A 211 5.33 -10.23 16.38
CA ALA A 211 4.60 -11.16 15.52
C ALA A 211 3.26 -11.64 16.12
N THR A 212 3.20 -11.76 17.44
CA THR A 212 1.99 -12.19 18.19
C THR A 212 0.86 -11.17 18.14
N ALA A 213 1.11 -9.93 17.74
CA ALA A 213 0.08 -8.92 17.56
C ALA A 213 -0.71 -9.10 16.24
N TYR A 214 -0.20 -9.92 15.31
CA TYR A 214 -0.84 -10.19 14.03
C TYR A 214 -1.61 -11.51 14.09
N SER A 215 -2.89 -11.46 13.76
CA SER A 215 -3.75 -12.64 13.71
C SER A 215 -4.01 -13.06 12.26
N PRO A 216 -3.83 -14.34 11.91
CA PRO A 216 -4.18 -14.83 10.59
C PRO A 216 -5.70 -14.71 10.33
N PRO A 217 -6.11 -14.57 9.06
CA PRO A 217 -7.50 -14.70 8.66
C PRO A 217 -8.16 -15.96 9.21
N ARG A 218 -9.33 -15.79 9.82
CA ARG A 218 -10.15 -16.91 10.36
C ARG A 218 -11.10 -17.51 9.33
N SER A 219 -11.18 -16.92 8.15
CA SER A 219 -12.04 -17.33 7.05
C SER A 219 -11.25 -17.26 5.74
N PRO A 220 -11.42 -18.22 4.81
CA PRO A 220 -10.79 -18.17 3.50
C PRO A 220 -11.34 -17.07 2.60
N ARG A 221 -12.49 -16.47 2.95
CA ARG A 221 -13.10 -15.31 2.28
C ARG A 221 -13.25 -14.15 3.24
N LEU A 222 -13.34 -12.94 2.71
CA LEU A 222 -13.57 -11.75 3.52
C LEU A 222 -14.88 -11.89 4.34
N PRO A 223 -14.83 -11.79 5.69
CA PRO A 223 -15.96 -12.05 6.56
C PRO A 223 -16.78 -10.76 6.78
N VAL A 224 -17.61 -10.43 5.79
CA VAL A 224 -18.40 -9.18 5.71
C VAL A 224 -19.82 -9.42 5.23
#